data_AF-A0A267EKJ7-F1
#
_entry.id   AF-A0A267EKJ7-F1
#
_cell.length_a   1.000
_cell.length_b   1.000
_cell.length_c   1.000
_cell.angle_alpha   90.00
_cell.angle_beta   90.00
_cell.angle_gamma   90.00
#
_symmetry.space_group_name_H-M   'P 1'
#
loop_
_entity.id
_entity.type
_entity.pdbx_description
1 polymer ?
#
loop_
_entity_poly.entity_id
_entity_poly.type
_entity_poly.pdbx_seq_one_letter_code
_entity_poly.pdbx_strand_id
1 'polypeptide(L)'
;LIRMSSDAEMRPMAAGEKTPLLPAGPSHTADYSVLRIENASRPGGSSPRAASLHRRRSKSFSDLEAVMDQLQAKSARSQQQQQQQPGITEEGVDGGSGSVCADESEHRPPRSRLYYAKVGVIFAIVLVSCTIIAATPEKESLFHLYTVSSERSPSINVTPSINFYSVVLVKLRGALLYTPTETSTNITVTVDEVFSTENMSQSLVWTVPIAPVVENEVSEEIVRERYFPLNHTAQKGSAKLSIRVRTNYEHSLPLAVSYETLTNAVYNEVIYAALVLAFVYALIIFELVHRSLAAMLGSLMSVAVLALVNRRPSLIEVIAWLDFETLSLLFGMMVMVGIFSESGFFDWVAVLAFRLAKGRTMALVTLLCLFAAVISAFLDNVTTILLMAPVTIRLCEVLRLDPRQLLIAQVMFSNVGGTATAVGDPPNVIIASNAELAEQGVTFTNFTVHMTLGIVFITVAAYALLRLVYWRQDLESNEDPVAAEIRREVEVWRRTAYGFAVTTSEQAAVKALLQAKICELEHRLAVHRVTATADKPFEQTLAELQQKAGSP
;
A
#
# COMPACT_ATOMS: atom_id res chain seq x y z
N LEU A 1 -10.12 8.29 29.83
CA LEU A 1 -8.78 7.97 30.38
C LEU A 1 -7.81 8.25 29.25
N ILE A 2 -7.08 9.36 29.14
CA ILE A 2 -6.41 10.22 30.12
C ILE A 2 -6.41 11.65 29.54
N ARG A 3 -6.76 12.63 30.37
CA ARG A 3 -6.47 14.05 30.18
C ARG A 3 -5.64 14.41 31.41
N MET A 4 -4.40 14.87 31.27
CA MET A 4 -3.77 15.74 32.27
C MET A 4 -2.44 16.31 31.79
N SER A 5 -2.34 17.63 31.98
CA SER A 5 -1.14 18.44 32.21
C SER A 5 -0.29 18.85 31.01
N SER A 6 -0.39 20.13 30.64
CA SER A 6 0.78 21.00 30.51
C SER A 6 0.36 22.46 30.51
N ASP A 7 0.33 23.07 31.70
CA ASP A 7 0.57 24.50 31.87
C ASP A 7 2.08 24.73 31.80
N ALA A 8 2.55 25.54 30.83
CA ALA A 8 3.87 26.19 30.91
C ALA A 8 3.95 27.36 29.91
N GLU A 9 3.78 28.57 30.46
CA GLU A 9 4.42 29.84 30.14
C GLU A 9 4.63 30.27 28.67
N MET A 10 3.75 31.17 28.22
CA MET A 10 4.04 32.18 27.19
C MET A 10 4.93 33.29 27.74
N ARG A 11 6.00 33.65 27.01
CA ARG A 11 6.55 35.02 26.97
C ARG A 11 6.90 35.44 25.54
N PRO A 12 6.60 36.68 25.13
CA PRO A 12 6.79 37.18 23.77
C PRO A 12 8.05 38.05 23.64
N MET A 13 8.65 38.07 22.45
CA MET A 13 9.55 39.13 21.96
C MET A 13 9.64 39.00 20.44
N ALA A 14 9.81 40.03 19.60
CA ALA A 14 9.55 41.46 19.62
C ALA A 14 9.88 41.87 18.16
N ALA A 15 9.03 42.68 17.53
CA ALA A 15 9.21 43.17 16.17
C ALA A 15 10.10 44.42 16.13
N GLY A 16 10.83 44.59 15.02
CA GLY A 16 11.55 45.80 14.62
C GLY A 16 12.86 45.44 13.91
N GLU A 17 13.26 45.98 12.77
CA GLU A 17 12.73 47.03 11.91
C GLU A 17 13.62 47.07 10.63
N LYS A 18 13.10 47.64 9.53
CA LYS A 18 13.81 48.36 8.42
C LYS A 18 14.43 47.59 7.23
N THR A 19 13.66 47.60 6.14
CA THR A 19 14.04 47.68 4.70
C THR A 19 14.82 48.97 4.38
N PRO A 20 15.59 49.09 3.26
CA PRO A 20 14.99 49.44 1.94
C PRO A 20 15.71 49.02 0.61
N LEU A 21 14.89 48.81 -0.43
CA LEU A 21 14.93 49.27 -1.86
C LEU A 21 16.15 49.00 -2.82
N LEU A 22 15.94 48.06 -3.78
CA LEU A 22 16.00 48.09 -5.29
C LEU A 22 16.95 49.05 -6.08
N PRO A 23 17.45 48.71 -7.33
CA PRO A 23 16.60 48.43 -8.50
C PRO A 23 17.08 47.48 -9.65
N ALA A 24 16.07 47.15 -10.49
CA ALA A 24 15.87 46.54 -11.82
C ALA A 24 16.95 46.35 -12.93
N GLY A 25 16.84 45.20 -13.63
CA GLY A 25 16.79 45.02 -15.12
C GLY A 25 17.97 44.27 -15.82
N PRO A 26 17.82 43.71 -17.05
CA PRO A 26 16.72 42.96 -17.68
C PRO A 26 17.14 41.64 -18.41
N SER A 27 16.12 40.92 -18.90
CA SER A 27 16.01 39.79 -19.87
C SER A 27 17.17 39.39 -20.79
N HIS A 28 17.37 38.07 -21.01
CA HIS A 28 17.68 37.48 -22.33
C HIS A 28 17.33 35.97 -22.42
N THR A 29 16.60 35.64 -23.48
CA THR A 29 16.31 34.32 -24.06
C THR A 29 17.44 33.84 -24.99
N ALA A 30 17.75 32.54 -25.02
CA ALA A 30 18.20 31.76 -26.20
C ALA A 30 18.67 30.36 -25.76
N ASP A 31 18.87 29.35 -26.60
CA ASP A 31 18.15 28.73 -27.72
C ASP A 31 19.01 27.48 -28.07
N TYR A 32 18.38 26.41 -28.54
CA TYR A 32 19.06 25.13 -28.83
C TYR A 32 19.86 25.17 -30.13
N SER A 33 21.06 24.59 -30.18
CA SER A 33 21.65 24.18 -31.47
C SER A 33 22.64 22.99 -31.40
N VAL A 34 22.21 21.98 -32.14
CA VAL A 34 22.87 20.82 -32.78
C VAL A 34 24.32 21.04 -33.22
N LEU A 35 25.21 20.09 -32.90
CA LEU A 35 26.56 19.98 -33.48
C LEU A 35 26.69 18.73 -34.35
N ARG A 36 27.01 18.99 -35.62
CA ARG A 36 27.19 18.08 -36.76
C ARG A 36 28.69 17.78 -36.87
N ILE A 37 29.09 16.51 -36.88
CA ILE A 37 30.50 16.11 -37.05
C ILE A 37 30.77 15.83 -38.54
N GLU A 38 31.82 16.47 -39.04
CA GLU A 38 32.26 16.47 -40.43
C GLU A 38 33.29 15.35 -40.70
N ASN A 39 33.20 14.80 -41.91
CA ASN A 39 34.00 13.70 -42.47
C ASN A 39 35.35 14.22 -42.98
N ALA A 40 36.45 13.52 -42.69
CA ALA A 40 37.73 13.69 -43.39
C ALA A 40 38.23 12.34 -43.93
N SER A 41 38.58 12.33 -45.22
CA SER A 41 38.83 11.14 -46.03
C SER A 41 40.31 11.03 -46.46
N ARG A 42 40.83 9.78 -46.42
CA ARG A 42 41.91 9.17 -47.26
C ARG A 42 43.40 9.42 -46.90
N PRO A 43 44.35 8.57 -47.39
CA PRO A 43 44.35 7.10 -47.60
C PRO A 43 45.69 6.38 -47.24
N GLY A 44 45.68 5.03 -47.17
CA GLY A 44 46.85 4.19 -47.51
C GLY A 44 47.39 3.26 -46.41
N GLY A 45 47.37 1.94 -46.68
CA GLY A 45 48.11 0.93 -45.89
C GLY A 45 47.34 -0.38 -45.64
N SER A 46 47.10 -1.18 -46.68
CA SER A 46 46.47 -2.50 -46.57
C SER A 46 47.47 -3.56 -46.08
N SER A 47 47.22 -4.16 -44.92
CA SER A 47 47.88 -5.40 -44.47
C SER A 47 46.94 -6.61 -44.70
N PRO A 48 47.42 -7.74 -45.25
CA PRO A 48 46.59 -8.92 -45.56
C PRO A 48 45.98 -9.62 -44.34
N ARG A 49 46.37 -9.26 -43.11
CA ARG A 49 45.87 -9.87 -41.87
C ARG A 49 44.47 -9.38 -41.49
N ALA A 50 44.11 -8.14 -41.80
CA ALA A 50 42.82 -7.55 -41.42
C ALA A 50 41.63 -8.13 -42.20
N ALA A 51 41.84 -8.50 -43.48
CA ALA A 51 40.78 -9.12 -44.30
C ALA A 51 40.46 -10.56 -43.85
N SER A 52 41.43 -11.29 -43.31
CA SER A 52 41.22 -12.65 -42.76
C SER A 52 40.49 -12.65 -41.41
N LEU A 53 40.70 -11.61 -40.59
CA LEU A 53 40.03 -11.40 -39.31
C LEU A 53 38.60 -10.88 -39.48
N HIS A 54 38.34 -10.00 -40.45
CA HIS A 54 36.98 -9.56 -40.78
C HIS A 54 36.11 -10.68 -41.36
N ARG A 55 36.67 -11.57 -42.19
CA ARG A 55 35.95 -12.77 -42.70
C ARG A 55 35.67 -13.82 -41.63
N ARG A 56 36.52 -13.94 -40.59
CA ARG A 56 36.27 -14.81 -39.43
C ARG A 56 35.27 -14.19 -38.44
N ARG A 57 35.30 -12.86 -38.25
CA ARG A 57 34.33 -12.13 -37.43
C ARG A 57 32.93 -12.12 -38.05
N SER A 58 32.79 -11.92 -39.36
CA SER A 58 31.45 -11.91 -39.99
C SER A 58 30.81 -13.30 -40.02
N LYS A 59 31.61 -14.37 -40.16
CA LYS A 59 31.10 -15.76 -40.10
C LYS A 59 30.70 -16.15 -38.68
N SER A 60 31.50 -15.77 -37.68
CA SER A 60 31.16 -15.99 -36.26
C SER A 60 29.96 -15.18 -35.80
N PHE A 61 29.68 -14.02 -36.39
CA PHE A 61 28.50 -13.21 -36.07
C PHE A 61 27.24 -13.77 -36.74
N SER A 62 27.31 -14.19 -38.02
CA SER A 62 26.19 -14.84 -38.70
C SER A 62 25.84 -16.18 -38.06
N ASP A 63 26.83 -16.92 -37.56
CA ASP A 63 26.62 -18.18 -36.83
C ASP A 63 26.00 -17.93 -35.44
N LEU A 64 26.28 -16.78 -34.80
CA LEU A 64 25.67 -16.40 -33.51
C LEU A 64 24.22 -15.93 -33.68
N GLU A 65 23.94 -15.17 -34.75
CA GLU A 65 22.59 -14.71 -35.11
C GLU A 65 21.70 -15.91 -35.47
N ALA A 66 22.23 -16.87 -36.23
CA ALA A 66 21.52 -18.11 -36.55
C ALA A 66 21.21 -18.98 -35.32
N VAL A 67 22.10 -18.98 -34.31
CA VAL A 67 21.89 -19.70 -33.04
C VAL A 67 20.89 -18.96 -32.14
N MET A 68 20.92 -17.62 -32.11
CA MET A 68 19.93 -16.82 -31.38
C MET A 68 18.53 -16.94 -31.99
N ASP A 69 18.42 -16.92 -33.31
CA ASP A 69 17.14 -17.14 -34.00
C ASP A 69 16.62 -18.57 -33.78
N GLN A 70 17.50 -19.58 -33.75
CA GLN A 70 17.11 -20.94 -33.39
C GLN A 70 16.65 -21.06 -31.93
N LEU A 71 17.26 -20.32 -31.00
CA LEU A 71 16.87 -20.33 -29.58
C LEU A 71 15.56 -19.55 -29.34
N GLN A 72 15.35 -18.43 -30.03
CA GLN A 72 14.09 -17.70 -30.00
C GLN A 72 12.95 -18.49 -30.66
N ALA A 73 13.21 -19.18 -31.77
CA ALA A 73 12.25 -20.10 -32.39
C ALA A 73 11.95 -21.32 -31.50
N LYS A 74 12.94 -21.85 -30.75
CA LYS A 74 12.72 -22.92 -29.77
C LYS A 74 11.89 -22.44 -28.58
N SER A 75 12.16 -21.25 -28.05
CA SER A 75 11.41 -20.64 -26.95
C SER A 75 9.96 -20.34 -27.35
N ALA A 76 9.73 -19.82 -28.56
CA ALA A 76 8.39 -19.59 -29.10
C ALA A 76 7.63 -20.90 -29.31
N ARG A 77 8.30 -21.98 -29.79
CA ARG A 77 7.71 -23.32 -29.90
C ARG A 77 7.44 -23.97 -28.55
N SER A 78 8.27 -23.73 -27.53
CA SER A 78 8.03 -24.19 -26.16
C SER A 78 6.85 -23.46 -25.50
N GLN A 79 6.68 -22.16 -25.76
CA GLN A 79 5.52 -21.40 -25.30
C GLN A 79 4.22 -21.78 -26.05
N GLN A 80 4.30 -22.07 -27.35
CA GLN A 80 3.17 -22.64 -28.10
C GLN A 80 2.83 -24.08 -27.69
N GLN A 81 3.82 -24.92 -27.36
CA GLN A 81 3.59 -26.28 -26.82
C GLN A 81 3.00 -26.26 -25.40
N GLN A 82 3.23 -25.22 -24.61
CA GLN A 82 2.56 -25.01 -23.31
C GLN A 82 1.13 -24.46 -23.43
N GLN A 83 0.78 -23.82 -24.54
CA GLN A 83 -0.59 -23.35 -24.83
C GLN A 83 -1.40 -24.32 -25.71
N GLN A 84 -0.76 -25.29 -26.36
CA GLN A 84 -1.40 -26.36 -27.14
C GLN A 84 -1.00 -27.74 -26.61
N GLN A 85 -1.47 -28.06 -25.40
CA GLN A 85 -1.63 -29.45 -25.00
C GLN A 85 -3.14 -29.70 -24.78
N PRO A 86 -3.85 -30.25 -25.78
CA PRO A 86 -5.10 -30.95 -25.50
C PRO A 86 -4.74 -32.23 -24.74
N GLY A 87 -5.46 -32.49 -23.64
CA GLY A 87 -5.26 -33.71 -22.85
C GLY A 87 -5.50 -34.94 -23.72
N ILE A 88 -4.43 -35.68 -23.99
CA ILE A 88 -4.47 -36.92 -24.75
C ILE A 88 -5.01 -38.03 -23.84
N THR A 89 -6.21 -38.48 -24.18
CA THR A 89 -6.75 -39.81 -23.93
C THR A 89 -5.77 -40.88 -24.44
N GLU A 90 -5.37 -41.81 -23.59
CA GLU A 90 -4.69 -43.04 -24.02
C GLU A 90 -5.70 -43.96 -24.74
N GLU A 91 -5.51 -44.16 -26.04
CA GLU A 91 -6.06 -45.32 -26.75
C GLU A 91 -5.26 -46.57 -26.37
N GLY A 92 -5.99 -47.59 -25.93
CA GLY A 92 -5.45 -48.92 -25.69
C GLY A 92 -5.17 -49.68 -26.99
N VAL A 93 -4.23 -50.62 -26.88
CA VAL A 93 -4.18 -51.82 -27.73
C VAL A 93 -3.99 -53.04 -26.82
N ASP A 94 -5.03 -53.85 -26.84
CA ASP A 94 -5.14 -55.30 -26.60
C ASP A 94 -4.73 -55.95 -25.27
N GLY A 95 -5.77 -56.43 -24.57
CA GLY A 95 -5.87 -57.87 -24.27
C GLY A 95 -5.83 -58.27 -22.79
N GLY A 96 -6.99 -58.67 -22.26
CA GLY A 96 -7.07 -59.67 -21.18
C GLY A 96 -7.67 -59.23 -19.85
N SER A 97 -8.99 -59.42 -19.74
CA SER A 97 -9.69 -60.02 -18.58
C SER A 97 -9.25 -59.66 -17.16
N GLY A 98 -10.14 -59.00 -16.39
CA GLY A 98 -10.13 -59.12 -14.92
C GLY A 98 -10.69 -57.94 -14.13
N SER A 99 -12.02 -57.90 -13.97
CA SER A 99 -12.72 -57.71 -12.68
C SER A 99 -12.11 -56.81 -11.58
N VAL A 100 -12.86 -55.73 -11.28
CA VAL A 100 -13.16 -55.20 -9.92
C VAL A 100 -12.07 -54.39 -9.21
N CYS A 101 -12.31 -53.08 -9.02
CA CYS A 101 -12.43 -52.47 -7.69
C CYS A 101 -12.75 -50.97 -7.73
N ALA A 102 -13.81 -50.61 -6.98
CA ALA A 102 -14.05 -49.37 -6.24
C ALA A 102 -13.94 -48.01 -6.95
N ASP A 103 -15.12 -47.43 -7.14
CA ASP A 103 -15.43 -46.04 -7.44
C ASP A 103 -15.08 -45.14 -6.24
N GLU A 104 -14.00 -44.35 -6.34
CA GLU A 104 -13.76 -43.15 -5.52
C GLU A 104 -13.77 -41.92 -6.43
N SER A 105 -14.96 -41.37 -6.63
CA SER A 105 -15.17 -40.11 -7.34
C SER A 105 -14.81 -38.91 -6.45
N GLU A 106 -13.53 -38.53 -6.44
CA GLU A 106 -13.07 -37.27 -5.86
C GLU A 106 -13.64 -36.08 -6.68
N HIS A 107 -14.78 -35.57 -6.23
CA HIS A 107 -15.47 -34.38 -6.75
C HIS A 107 -14.61 -33.11 -6.55
N ARG A 108 -13.64 -32.84 -7.43
CA ARG A 108 -13.10 -31.48 -7.57
C ARG A 108 -14.04 -30.66 -8.47
N PRO A 109 -14.65 -29.56 -7.99
CA PRO A 109 -15.51 -28.75 -8.84
C PRO A 109 -14.68 -28.17 -10.01
N PRO A 110 -15.25 -28.10 -11.23
CA PRO A 110 -14.53 -27.53 -12.37
C PRO A 110 -14.29 -26.04 -12.11
N ARG A 111 -13.03 -25.61 -12.17
CA ARG A 111 -12.58 -24.22 -11.86
C ARG A 111 -13.39 -23.13 -12.58
N SER A 112 -13.99 -23.43 -13.75
CA SER A 112 -14.87 -22.52 -14.48
C SER A 112 -16.18 -22.21 -13.75
N ARG A 113 -16.82 -23.21 -13.12
CA ARG A 113 -18.08 -22.99 -12.38
C ARG A 113 -17.86 -22.11 -11.15
N LEU A 114 -16.74 -22.30 -10.46
CA LEU A 114 -16.38 -21.47 -9.30
C LEU A 114 -16.12 -20.01 -9.71
N TYR A 115 -15.47 -19.79 -10.86
CA TYR A 115 -15.28 -18.45 -11.42
C TYR A 115 -16.62 -17.76 -11.71
N TYR A 116 -17.53 -18.41 -12.45
CA TYR A 116 -18.84 -17.83 -12.75
C TYR A 116 -19.70 -17.62 -11.50
N ALA A 117 -19.64 -18.53 -10.53
CA ALA A 117 -20.32 -18.36 -9.25
C ALA A 117 -19.79 -17.13 -8.49
N LYS A 118 -18.46 -16.97 -8.41
CA LYS A 118 -17.82 -15.81 -7.77
C LYS A 118 -18.20 -14.49 -8.44
N VAL A 119 -18.12 -14.43 -9.77
CA VAL A 119 -18.52 -13.23 -10.54
C VAL A 119 -20.01 -12.96 -10.36
N GLY A 120 -20.85 -13.99 -10.36
CA GLY A 120 -22.28 -13.88 -10.12
C GLY A 120 -22.61 -13.32 -8.73
N VAL A 121 -21.91 -13.78 -7.69
CA VAL A 121 -22.08 -13.27 -6.31
C VAL A 121 -21.68 -11.80 -6.22
N ILE A 122 -20.53 -11.41 -6.79
CA ILE A 122 -20.08 -10.00 -6.80
C ILE A 122 -21.11 -9.14 -7.53
N PHE A 123 -21.57 -9.58 -8.70
CA PHE A 123 -22.56 -8.87 -9.49
C PHE A 123 -23.90 -8.72 -8.73
N ALA A 124 -24.35 -9.76 -8.06
CA ALA A 124 -25.54 -9.71 -7.22
C ALA A 124 -25.41 -8.71 -6.07
N ILE A 125 -24.27 -8.67 -5.38
CA ILE A 125 -23.99 -7.70 -4.30
C ILE A 125 -24.06 -6.27 -4.82
N VAL A 126 -23.48 -6.01 -6.00
CA VAL A 126 -23.51 -4.69 -6.65
C VAL A 126 -24.94 -4.31 -7.01
N LEU A 127 -25.70 -5.22 -7.65
CA LEU A 127 -27.09 -4.95 -8.02
C LEU A 127 -27.97 -4.67 -6.80
N VAL A 128 -27.85 -5.46 -5.74
CA VAL A 128 -28.62 -5.25 -4.50
C VAL A 128 -28.26 -3.90 -3.88
N SER A 129 -26.96 -3.58 -3.76
CA SER A 129 -26.54 -2.28 -3.22
C SER A 129 -27.04 -1.10 -4.06
N CYS A 130 -26.94 -1.18 -5.38
CA CYS A 130 -27.42 -0.14 -6.28
C CYS A 130 -28.94 0.04 -6.23
N THR A 131 -29.71 -1.05 -6.17
CA THR A 131 -31.17 -0.98 -6.07
C THR A 131 -31.61 -0.33 -4.76
N ILE A 132 -30.95 -0.64 -3.64
CA ILE A 132 -31.18 0.00 -2.35
C ILE A 132 -30.91 1.50 -2.43
N ILE A 133 -29.74 1.89 -2.96
CA ILE A 133 -29.36 3.30 -3.09
C ILE A 133 -30.38 4.05 -3.95
N ALA A 134 -30.73 3.49 -5.11
CA ALA A 134 -31.69 4.10 -6.04
C ALA A 134 -33.11 4.22 -5.47
N ALA A 135 -33.54 3.30 -4.61
CA ALA A 135 -34.85 3.33 -3.98
C ALA A 135 -34.99 4.43 -2.92
N THR A 136 -33.88 4.90 -2.35
CA THR A 136 -33.86 5.91 -1.29
C THR A 136 -33.47 7.28 -1.82
N PRO A 137 -34.23 8.36 -1.55
CA PRO A 137 -33.82 9.70 -1.95
C PRO A 137 -32.59 10.17 -1.17
N GLU A 138 -31.81 11.07 -1.78
CA GLU A 138 -30.69 11.73 -1.11
C GLU A 138 -31.20 12.64 0.02
N LYS A 139 -30.47 12.68 1.13
CA LYS A 139 -30.75 13.61 2.21
C LYS A 139 -29.71 14.71 2.23
N GLU A 140 -30.19 15.95 2.13
CA GLU A 140 -29.41 17.13 2.47
C GLU A 140 -29.78 17.56 3.89
N SER A 141 -28.79 17.70 4.77
CA SER A 141 -28.99 18.24 6.12
C SER A 141 -29.19 19.76 6.03
N LEU A 142 -30.39 20.18 5.64
CA LEU A 142 -30.78 21.58 5.65
C LEU A 142 -30.96 22.01 7.11
N PHE A 143 -30.11 22.94 7.55
CA PHE A 143 -30.26 23.60 8.84
C PHE A 143 -31.17 24.81 8.67
N HIS A 144 -32.24 24.85 9.46
CA HIS A 144 -33.11 26.01 9.54
C HIS A 144 -32.70 26.88 10.72
N LEU A 145 -32.48 28.16 10.47
CA LEU A 145 -32.11 29.11 11.51
C LEU A 145 -33.35 29.60 12.24
N TYR A 146 -33.40 29.39 13.55
CA TYR A 146 -34.47 29.87 14.42
C TYR A 146 -33.90 30.80 15.47
N THR A 147 -34.65 31.84 15.81
CA THR A 147 -34.35 32.70 16.97
C THR A 147 -35.12 32.17 18.18
N VAL A 148 -34.39 31.81 19.22
CA VAL A 148 -34.95 31.26 20.47
C VAL A 148 -34.66 32.24 21.60
N SER A 149 -35.67 32.57 22.40
CA SER A 149 -35.54 33.38 23.62
C SER A 149 -36.41 32.80 24.74
N SER A 150 -36.23 33.28 25.98
CA SER A 150 -37.07 32.88 27.12
C SER A 150 -38.58 33.08 26.85
N GLU A 151 -38.94 34.12 26.10
CA GLU A 151 -40.33 34.44 25.76
C GLU A 151 -40.82 33.80 24.46
N ARG A 152 -39.90 33.52 23.51
CA ARG A 152 -40.23 32.99 22.19
C ARG A 152 -39.74 31.54 22.03
N SER A 153 -40.67 30.59 22.15
CA SER A 153 -40.41 29.18 21.87
C SER A 153 -40.91 28.80 20.46
N PRO A 154 -40.05 28.71 19.44
CA PRO A 154 -40.47 28.23 18.12
C PRO A 154 -40.93 26.77 18.20
N SER A 155 -42.09 26.49 17.59
CA SER A 155 -42.60 25.14 17.36
C SER A 155 -42.46 24.78 15.88
N ILE A 156 -41.74 23.71 15.60
CA ILE A 156 -41.42 23.22 14.26
C ILE A 156 -42.26 21.98 14.01
N ASN A 157 -43.17 22.05 13.04
CA ASN A 157 -43.94 20.88 12.62
C ASN A 157 -43.03 19.97 11.77
N VAL A 158 -42.84 18.73 12.22
CA VAL A 158 -41.99 17.77 11.53
C VAL A 158 -42.83 17.03 10.50
N THR A 159 -42.41 17.10 9.24
CA THR A 159 -43.00 16.30 8.16
C THR A 159 -42.13 15.06 7.95
N PRO A 160 -42.65 13.83 8.17
CA PRO A 160 -41.86 12.62 8.00
C PRO A 160 -41.38 12.43 6.56
N SER A 161 -40.09 12.15 6.40
CA SER A 161 -39.48 11.86 5.09
C SER A 161 -39.78 10.45 4.60
N ILE A 162 -40.03 9.51 5.53
CA ILE A 162 -40.35 8.11 5.26
C ILE A 162 -41.78 7.75 5.68
N ASN A 163 -42.30 6.68 5.07
CA ASN A 163 -43.66 6.20 5.33
C ASN A 163 -43.83 5.63 6.73
N PHE A 164 -42.80 4.97 7.25
CA PHE A 164 -42.77 4.41 8.60
C PHE A 164 -41.52 4.91 9.31
N TYR A 165 -41.68 5.48 10.49
CA TYR A 165 -40.58 6.01 11.29
C TYR A 165 -40.75 5.59 12.74
N SER A 166 -39.65 5.55 13.46
CA SER A 166 -39.63 5.14 14.88
C SER A 166 -38.64 5.96 15.70
N VAL A 167 -37.75 6.68 15.04
CA VAL A 167 -36.77 7.54 15.70
C VAL A 167 -36.76 8.89 15.00
N VAL A 168 -36.66 9.95 15.79
CA VAL A 168 -36.47 11.32 15.30
C VAL A 168 -35.10 11.77 15.76
N LEU A 169 -34.22 12.10 14.82
CA LEU A 169 -32.93 12.71 15.09
C LEU A 169 -33.09 14.22 15.04
N VAL A 170 -32.67 14.92 16.09
CA VAL A 170 -32.58 16.37 16.10
C VAL A 170 -31.11 16.76 16.21
N LYS A 171 -30.65 17.58 15.27
CA LYS A 171 -29.32 18.18 15.26
C LYS A 171 -29.45 19.66 15.57
N LEU A 172 -28.70 20.13 16.56
CA LEU A 172 -28.57 21.52 16.93
C LEU A 172 -27.17 21.99 16.57
N ARG A 173 -27.08 23.18 15.99
CA ARG A 173 -25.82 23.82 15.61
C ARG A 173 -25.80 25.25 16.14
N GLY A 174 -24.76 25.60 16.88
CA GLY A 174 -24.58 26.92 17.50
C GLY A 174 -23.49 26.92 18.59
N ALA A 175 -23.48 27.94 19.45
CA ALA A 175 -22.54 28.10 20.58
C ALA A 175 -22.88 27.16 21.77
N LEU A 176 -22.86 25.85 21.52
CA LEU A 176 -23.25 24.81 22.48
C LEU A 176 -22.05 24.33 23.30
N LEU A 177 -22.28 23.84 24.53
CA LEU A 177 -21.26 23.21 25.36
C LEU A 177 -21.45 21.68 25.43
N TYR A 178 -20.33 20.96 25.57
CA TYR A 178 -20.35 19.51 25.85
C TYR A 178 -20.67 19.21 27.32
N THR A 179 -20.10 19.99 28.23
CA THR A 179 -20.24 19.83 29.69
C THR A 179 -20.86 21.11 30.27
N PRO A 180 -21.87 21.01 31.16
CA PRO A 180 -22.39 22.18 31.86
C PRO A 180 -21.32 22.79 32.77
N THR A 181 -21.12 24.09 32.69
CA THR A 181 -20.32 24.89 33.63
C THR A 181 -21.24 25.54 34.66
N GLU A 182 -20.70 26.01 35.80
CA GLU A 182 -21.50 26.64 36.87
C GLU A 182 -22.32 27.86 36.39
N THR A 183 -21.89 28.50 35.30
CA THR A 183 -22.55 29.66 34.66
C THR A 183 -23.29 29.32 33.36
N SER A 184 -23.40 28.02 33.01
CA SER A 184 -24.04 27.62 31.75
C SER A 184 -25.56 27.82 31.78
N THR A 185 -26.08 28.40 30.70
CA THR A 185 -27.52 28.42 30.41
C THR A 185 -27.90 27.20 29.58
N ASN A 186 -29.18 26.86 29.51
CA ASN A 186 -29.67 25.62 28.93
C ASN A 186 -30.72 25.86 27.85
N ILE A 187 -30.53 25.22 26.70
CA ILE A 187 -31.58 25.01 25.69
C ILE A 187 -32.28 23.70 26.03
N THR A 188 -33.59 23.75 26.20
CA THR A 188 -34.44 22.56 26.28
C THR A 188 -35.14 22.36 24.95
N VAL A 189 -34.83 21.27 24.26
CA VAL A 189 -35.55 20.79 23.09
C VAL A 189 -36.57 19.76 23.55
N THR A 190 -37.85 19.98 23.26
CA THR A 190 -38.92 19.02 23.51
C THR A 190 -39.47 18.52 22.18
N VAL A 191 -39.55 17.20 22.03
CA VAL A 191 -40.20 16.57 20.87
C VAL A 191 -41.54 16.05 21.35
N ASP A 192 -42.60 16.72 20.89
CA ASP A 192 -43.98 16.40 21.22
C ASP A 192 -44.60 15.58 20.08
N GLU A 193 -45.06 14.37 20.38
CA GLU A 193 -45.84 13.52 19.48
C GLU A 193 -47.31 13.56 19.91
N VAL A 194 -48.21 13.96 18.99
CA VAL A 194 -49.66 14.02 19.25
C VAL A 194 -50.39 13.06 18.31
N PHE A 195 -51.11 12.09 18.90
CA PHE A 195 -51.91 11.12 18.14
C PHE A 195 -53.26 11.70 17.74
N SER A 196 -53.60 11.63 16.44
CA SER A 196 -54.91 12.10 15.95
C SER A 196 -56.09 11.30 16.50
N THR A 197 -55.87 10.06 16.94
CA THR A 197 -56.94 9.13 17.34
C THR A 197 -57.23 9.08 18.85
N GLU A 198 -56.28 9.47 19.72
CA GLU A 198 -56.40 9.21 21.17
C GLU A 198 -56.17 10.41 22.09
N ASN A 199 -55.92 11.64 21.60
CA ASN A 199 -55.56 12.80 22.44
C ASN A 199 -54.39 12.54 23.42
N MET A 200 -53.66 11.43 23.23
CA MET A 200 -52.44 11.15 23.96
C MET A 200 -51.31 11.96 23.33
N SER A 201 -50.52 12.60 24.18
CA SER A 201 -49.31 13.32 23.77
C SER A 201 -48.12 12.78 24.55
N GLN A 202 -47.03 12.51 23.84
CA GLN A 202 -45.77 12.10 24.42
C GLN A 202 -44.74 13.19 24.17
N SER A 203 -44.13 13.72 25.23
CA SER A 203 -43.09 14.74 25.13
C SER A 203 -41.75 14.18 25.61
N LEU A 204 -40.77 14.11 24.73
CA LEU A 204 -39.40 13.73 25.07
C LEU A 204 -38.53 14.99 25.19
N VAL A 205 -37.74 15.11 26.25
CA VAL A 205 -36.98 16.33 26.57
C VAL A 205 -35.48 16.10 26.47
N TRP A 206 -34.78 17.05 25.87
CA TRP A 206 -33.32 17.12 25.82
C TRP A 206 -32.84 18.50 26.24
N THR A 207 -32.02 18.54 27.28
CA THR A 207 -31.35 19.75 27.75
C THR A 207 -29.92 19.81 27.21
N VAL A 208 -29.55 20.93 26.61
CA VAL A 208 -28.22 21.22 26.06
C VAL A 208 -27.67 22.49 26.71
N PRO A 209 -26.50 22.44 27.38
CA PRO A 209 -25.88 23.63 27.92
C PRO A 209 -25.31 24.52 26.81
N ILE A 210 -25.36 25.84 27.02
CA ILE A 210 -24.87 26.91 26.16
C ILE A 210 -23.77 27.63 26.92
N ALA A 211 -22.74 28.07 26.19
CA ALA A 211 -21.76 28.98 26.75
C ALA A 211 -22.42 30.35 27.04
N PRO A 212 -22.16 30.97 28.21
CA PRO A 212 -22.53 32.36 28.40
C PRO A 212 -21.79 33.20 27.36
N VAL A 213 -22.51 34.00 26.58
CA VAL A 213 -21.90 34.88 25.57
C VAL A 213 -21.16 35.98 26.32
N VAL A 214 -19.84 35.84 26.48
CA VAL A 214 -18.98 36.93 26.95
C VAL A 214 -18.74 37.86 25.76
N GLU A 215 -18.97 39.16 25.94
CA GLU A 215 -18.70 40.16 24.90
C GLU A 215 -17.24 40.02 24.42
N ASN A 216 -17.08 39.76 23.11
CA ASN A 216 -15.81 39.65 22.36
C ASN A 216 -15.12 38.28 22.25
N GLU A 217 -15.74 37.17 22.70
CA GLU A 217 -15.23 35.83 22.37
C GLU A 217 -16.02 35.17 21.23
N VAL A 218 -15.29 34.77 20.18
CA VAL A 218 -15.83 33.93 19.10
C VAL A 218 -15.98 32.52 19.68
N SER A 219 -17.20 32.13 20.05
CA SER A 219 -17.46 30.74 20.45
C SER A 219 -17.34 29.82 19.24
N GLU A 220 -16.65 28.69 19.41
CA GLU A 220 -16.66 27.62 18.42
C GLU A 220 -18.09 27.12 18.18
N GLU A 221 -18.40 26.88 16.91
CA GLU A 221 -19.69 26.36 16.49
C GLU A 221 -19.70 24.85 16.67
N ILE A 222 -20.49 24.36 17.63
CA ILE A 222 -20.58 22.93 17.94
C ILE A 222 -21.91 22.39 17.44
N VAL A 223 -21.85 21.25 16.76
CA VAL A 223 -23.03 20.49 16.35
C VAL A 223 -23.28 19.39 17.39
N ARG A 224 -24.47 19.39 17.99
CA ARG A 224 -24.94 18.31 18.86
C ARG A 224 -26.12 17.61 18.24
N GLU A 225 -26.16 16.30 18.35
CA GLU A 225 -27.28 15.50 17.87
C GLU A 225 -27.82 14.56 18.95
N ARG A 226 -29.12 14.29 18.89
CA ARG A 226 -29.77 13.33 19.78
C ARG A 226 -30.91 12.58 19.09
N TYR A 227 -30.95 11.28 19.35
CA TYR A 227 -32.01 10.39 18.93
C TYR A 227 -33.17 10.39 19.93
N PHE A 228 -34.38 10.57 19.41
CA PHE A 228 -35.64 10.50 20.15
C PHE A 228 -36.42 9.27 19.70
N PRO A 229 -36.40 8.16 20.47
CA PRO A 229 -37.19 6.97 20.15
C PRO A 229 -38.68 7.24 20.40
N LEU A 230 -39.49 6.89 19.42
CA LEU A 230 -40.95 6.86 19.53
C LEU A 230 -41.35 5.49 20.09
N ASN A 231 -42.41 5.45 20.90
CA ASN A 231 -42.85 4.20 21.54
C ASN A 231 -43.39 3.15 20.55
N HIS A 232 -43.77 3.56 19.34
CA HIS A 232 -44.33 2.70 18.31
C HIS A 232 -43.88 3.17 16.92
N THR A 233 -43.97 2.27 15.94
CA THR A 233 -43.71 2.61 14.53
C THR A 233 -44.86 3.45 13.99
N ALA A 234 -44.64 4.76 13.90
CA ALA A 234 -45.63 5.69 13.39
C ALA A 234 -45.64 5.68 11.86
N GLN A 235 -46.85 5.67 11.28
CA GLN A 235 -47.05 5.85 9.84
C GLN A 235 -47.20 7.33 9.51
N LYS A 236 -46.65 7.76 8.38
CA LYS A 236 -46.79 9.11 7.85
C LYS A 236 -48.27 9.52 7.78
N GLY A 237 -48.61 10.62 8.45
CA GLY A 237 -49.97 11.16 8.53
C GLY A 237 -50.79 10.70 9.74
N SER A 238 -50.35 9.69 10.50
CA SER A 238 -51.10 9.18 11.67
C SER A 238 -50.88 10.02 12.94
N ALA A 239 -49.67 10.53 13.13
CA ALA A 239 -49.29 11.36 14.27
C ALA A 239 -48.77 12.72 13.78
N LYS A 240 -49.08 13.79 14.53
CA LYS A 240 -48.48 15.11 14.35
C LYS A 240 -47.28 15.21 15.27
N LEU A 241 -46.10 15.34 14.68
CA LEU A 241 -44.86 15.50 15.43
C LEU A 241 -44.45 16.97 15.42
N SER A 242 -44.16 17.54 16.59
CA SER A 242 -43.70 18.93 16.70
C SER A 242 -42.47 19.01 17.61
N ILE A 243 -41.45 19.73 17.15
CA ILE A 243 -40.25 20.03 17.94
C ILE A 243 -40.40 21.44 18.48
N ARG A 244 -40.36 21.58 19.79
CA ARG A 244 -40.38 22.89 20.46
C ARG A 244 -39.04 23.13 21.12
N VAL A 245 -38.47 24.30 20.87
CA VAL A 245 -37.20 24.70 21.48
C VAL A 245 -37.46 25.83 22.47
N ARG A 246 -36.93 25.72 23.68
CA ARG A 246 -36.98 26.78 24.70
C ARG A 246 -35.59 27.00 25.26
N THR A 247 -35.31 28.21 25.71
CA THR A 247 -34.06 28.57 26.39
C THR A 247 -34.38 29.34 27.65
N ASN A 248 -33.56 29.21 28.69
CA ASN A 248 -33.61 30.07 29.87
C ASN A 248 -32.69 31.31 29.73
N TYR A 249 -32.08 31.50 28.56
CA TYR A 249 -31.28 32.67 28.25
C TYR A 249 -32.16 33.92 28.00
N GLU A 250 -31.75 35.05 28.56
CA GLU A 250 -32.52 36.30 28.52
C GLU A 250 -32.52 36.95 27.11
N HIS A 251 -31.44 36.75 26.34
CA HIS A 251 -31.33 37.30 24.99
C HIS A 251 -31.76 36.31 23.90
N SER A 252 -32.08 36.82 22.72
CA SER A 252 -32.38 36.01 21.56
C SER A 252 -31.12 35.34 21.01
N LEU A 253 -31.09 34.01 21.02
CA LEU A 253 -30.01 33.22 20.43
C LEU A 253 -30.41 32.70 19.05
N PRO A 254 -29.60 32.91 17.99
CA PRO A 254 -29.77 32.19 16.75
C PRO A 254 -29.32 30.73 16.92
N LEU A 255 -30.21 29.79 16.61
CA LEU A 255 -29.96 28.36 16.69
C LEU A 255 -30.30 27.72 15.35
N ALA A 256 -29.33 27.02 14.77
CA ALA A 256 -29.56 26.21 13.58
C ALA A 256 -30.07 24.83 14.00
N VAL A 257 -31.29 24.49 13.56
CA VAL A 257 -31.94 23.22 13.88
C VAL A 257 -32.16 22.44 12.60
N SER A 258 -31.75 21.18 12.60
CA SER A 258 -32.07 20.19 11.58
C SER A 258 -32.74 18.99 12.23
N TYR A 259 -33.68 18.34 11.54
CA TYR A 259 -34.34 17.16 12.04
C TYR A 259 -34.51 16.13 10.94
N GLU A 260 -34.45 14.86 11.33
CA GLU A 260 -34.59 13.74 10.41
C GLU A 260 -35.44 12.64 11.04
N THR A 261 -36.34 12.04 10.28
CA THR A 261 -37.06 10.82 10.70
C THR A 261 -36.33 9.57 10.21
N LEU A 262 -36.12 8.62 11.10
CA LEU A 262 -35.38 7.38 10.86
C LEU A 262 -36.13 6.14 11.38
N THR A 263 -35.65 4.99 10.93
CA THR A 263 -36.14 3.67 11.34
C THR A 263 -35.34 3.17 12.56
N ASN A 264 -35.88 2.20 13.32
CA ASN A 264 -35.15 1.55 14.42
C ASN A 264 -33.82 0.89 14.02
N ALA A 265 -33.59 0.68 12.72
CA ALA A 265 -32.33 0.16 12.20
C ALA A 265 -31.09 1.02 12.56
N VAL A 266 -31.28 2.30 12.89
CA VAL A 266 -30.19 3.21 13.31
C VAL A 266 -29.42 2.68 14.52
N TYR A 267 -30.11 2.06 15.49
CA TYR A 267 -29.44 1.55 16.70
C TYR A 267 -28.41 0.46 16.41
N ASN A 268 -28.51 -0.20 15.25
CA ASN A 268 -27.60 -1.24 14.80
C ASN A 268 -26.55 -0.74 13.81
N GLU A 269 -26.43 0.59 13.59
CA GLU A 269 -25.51 1.16 12.59
C GLU A 269 -24.05 0.72 12.80
N VAL A 270 -23.60 0.67 14.05
CA VAL A 270 -22.24 0.24 14.41
C VAL A 270 -22.02 -1.23 14.07
N ILE A 271 -23.03 -2.08 14.26
CA ILE A 271 -22.96 -3.51 13.94
C ILE A 271 -22.87 -3.67 12.42
N TYR A 272 -23.68 -2.93 11.65
CA TYR A 272 -23.62 -2.98 10.20
C TYR A 272 -22.25 -2.50 9.68
N ALA A 273 -21.71 -1.39 10.22
CA ALA A 273 -20.39 -0.91 9.86
C ALA A 273 -19.29 -1.95 10.15
N ALA A 274 -19.34 -2.60 11.32
CA ALA A 274 -18.40 -3.66 11.68
C ALA A 274 -18.49 -4.87 10.75
N LEU A 275 -19.71 -5.26 10.34
CA LEU A 275 -19.94 -6.35 9.39
C LEU A 275 -19.38 -6.04 8.00
N VAL A 276 -19.62 -4.82 7.49
CA VAL A 276 -19.06 -4.38 6.20
C VAL A 276 -17.53 -4.36 6.25
N LEU A 277 -16.96 -3.83 7.33
CA LEU A 277 -15.50 -3.79 7.51
C LEU A 277 -14.90 -5.20 7.57
N ALA A 278 -15.50 -6.10 8.36
CA ALA A 278 -15.07 -7.49 8.44
C ALA A 278 -15.17 -8.21 7.09
N PHE A 279 -16.24 -7.95 6.33
CA PHE A 279 -16.40 -8.48 4.98
C PHE A 279 -15.29 -8.00 4.03
N VAL A 280 -14.97 -6.71 4.03
CA VAL A 280 -13.88 -6.15 3.20
C VAL A 280 -12.53 -6.75 3.60
N TYR A 281 -12.24 -6.85 4.90
CA TYR A 281 -11.00 -7.47 5.35
C TYR A 281 -10.92 -8.95 4.98
N ALA A 282 -12.01 -9.71 5.10
CA ALA A 282 -12.03 -11.10 4.66
C ALA A 282 -11.73 -11.21 3.16
N LEU A 283 -12.32 -10.34 2.32
CA LEU A 283 -12.04 -10.31 0.88
C LEU A 283 -10.56 -10.04 0.57
N ILE A 284 -9.91 -9.14 1.33
CA ILE A 284 -8.50 -8.78 1.14
C ILE A 284 -7.57 -9.88 1.66
N ILE A 285 -7.78 -10.38 2.89
CA ILE A 285 -6.91 -11.37 3.54
C ILE A 285 -6.90 -12.70 2.79
N PHE A 286 -8.07 -13.16 2.34
CA PHE A 286 -8.18 -14.38 1.55
C PHE A 286 -7.88 -14.17 0.06
N GLU A 287 -7.47 -12.96 -0.34
CA GLU A 287 -7.27 -12.54 -1.74
C GLU A 287 -8.39 -13.00 -2.67
N LEU A 288 -9.63 -12.99 -2.16
CA LEU A 288 -10.79 -13.43 -2.92
C LEU A 288 -11.03 -12.50 -4.09
N VAL A 289 -10.74 -11.20 -3.98
CA VAL A 289 -10.83 -10.26 -5.09
C VAL A 289 -9.65 -9.30 -5.05
N HIS A 290 -9.40 -8.60 -6.17
CA HIS A 290 -8.38 -7.56 -6.19
C HIS A 290 -8.69 -6.49 -5.14
N ARG A 291 -7.68 -6.02 -4.40
CA ARG A 291 -7.81 -5.04 -3.30
C ARG A 291 -8.62 -3.79 -3.65
N SER A 292 -8.49 -3.28 -4.87
CA SER A 292 -9.29 -2.13 -5.33
C SER A 292 -10.78 -2.46 -5.47
N LEU A 293 -11.10 -3.65 -5.98
CA LEU A 293 -12.48 -4.11 -6.11
C LEU A 293 -13.10 -4.37 -4.74
N ALA A 294 -12.35 -4.94 -3.79
CA ALA A 294 -12.80 -5.10 -2.40
C ALA A 294 -13.16 -3.75 -1.78
N ALA A 295 -12.31 -2.73 -1.94
CA ALA A 295 -12.56 -1.39 -1.45
C ALA A 295 -13.80 -0.75 -2.09
N MET A 296 -13.98 -0.90 -3.41
CA MET A 296 -15.18 -0.42 -4.13
C MET A 296 -16.47 -1.11 -3.68
N LEU A 297 -16.44 -2.42 -3.45
CA LEU A 297 -17.59 -3.15 -2.92
C LEU A 297 -17.91 -2.71 -1.49
N GLY A 298 -16.87 -2.50 -0.67
CA GLY A 298 -17.00 -2.00 0.69
C GLY A 298 -17.67 -0.63 0.73
N SER A 299 -17.18 0.33 -0.06
CA SER A 299 -17.76 1.68 -0.12
C SER A 299 -19.20 1.66 -0.62
N LEU A 300 -19.49 0.89 -1.67
CA LEU A 300 -20.85 0.73 -2.21
C LEU A 300 -21.80 0.13 -1.16
N MET A 301 -21.35 -0.90 -0.43
CA MET A 301 -22.13 -1.55 0.62
C MET A 301 -22.36 -0.61 1.81
N SER A 302 -21.36 0.18 2.21
CA SER A 302 -21.51 1.20 3.26
C SER A 302 -22.58 2.24 2.90
N VAL A 303 -22.56 2.76 1.67
CA VAL A 303 -23.59 3.70 1.20
C VAL A 303 -24.98 3.03 1.13
N ALA A 304 -25.04 1.77 0.70
CA ALA A 304 -26.29 1.01 0.70
C ALA A 304 -26.85 0.78 2.12
N VAL A 305 -26.00 0.47 3.09
CA VAL A 305 -26.40 0.34 4.51
C VAL A 305 -26.92 1.67 5.05
N LEU A 306 -26.23 2.78 4.78
CA LEU A 306 -26.69 4.12 5.16
C LEU A 306 -28.04 4.46 4.51
N ALA A 307 -28.24 4.07 3.25
CA ALA A 307 -29.53 4.19 2.57
C ALA A 307 -30.63 3.37 3.25
N LEU A 308 -30.37 2.11 3.67
CA LEU A 308 -31.34 1.29 4.42
C LEU A 308 -31.77 1.92 5.75
N VAL A 309 -30.86 2.62 6.40
CA VAL A 309 -31.11 3.35 7.66
C VAL A 309 -31.79 4.70 7.41
N ASN A 310 -32.10 5.02 6.15
CA ASN A 310 -32.64 6.30 5.70
C ASN A 310 -31.70 7.47 6.02
N ARG A 311 -30.37 7.28 5.95
CA ARG A 311 -29.34 8.34 6.05
C ARG A 311 -28.49 8.38 4.79
N ARG A 312 -29.11 8.24 3.62
CA ARG A 312 -28.37 8.28 2.35
C ARG A 312 -27.64 9.64 2.22
N PRO A 313 -26.30 9.66 2.20
CA PRO A 313 -25.53 10.88 2.05
C PRO A 313 -25.71 11.46 0.64
N SER A 314 -25.49 12.77 0.51
CA SER A 314 -25.44 13.42 -0.80
C SER A 314 -24.16 13.04 -1.55
N LEU A 315 -24.15 13.13 -2.89
CA LEU A 315 -22.95 12.86 -3.68
C LEU A 315 -21.78 13.78 -3.28
N ILE A 316 -22.07 15.04 -2.96
CA ILE A 316 -21.07 16.03 -2.54
C ILE A 316 -20.43 15.62 -1.21
N GLU A 317 -21.23 15.13 -0.27
CA GLU A 317 -20.74 14.62 1.03
C GLU A 317 -19.87 13.37 0.86
N VAL A 318 -20.27 12.44 -0.02
CA VAL A 318 -19.45 11.25 -0.33
C VAL A 318 -18.11 11.65 -0.97
N ILE A 319 -18.11 12.64 -1.86
CA ILE A 319 -16.88 13.17 -2.45
C ILE A 319 -16.03 13.86 -1.38
N ALA A 320 -16.64 14.53 -0.41
CA ALA A 320 -15.92 15.16 0.70
C ALA A 320 -15.24 14.14 1.64
N TRP A 321 -15.69 12.89 1.68
CA TRP A 321 -15.00 11.81 2.41
C TRP A 321 -13.74 11.30 1.70
N LEU A 322 -13.51 11.67 0.44
CA LEU A 322 -12.28 11.34 -0.27
C LEU A 322 -11.14 12.22 0.24
N ASP A 323 -10.09 11.58 0.73
CA ASP A 323 -8.85 12.25 1.10
C ASP A 323 -8.03 12.57 -0.15
N PHE A 324 -8.33 13.73 -0.75
CA PHE A 324 -7.63 14.24 -1.93
C PHE A 324 -6.16 14.55 -1.67
N GLU A 325 -5.79 14.91 -0.44
CA GLU A 325 -4.41 15.22 -0.08
C GLU A 325 -3.55 13.97 -0.17
N THR A 326 -3.97 12.88 0.48
CA THR A 326 -3.29 11.57 0.41
C THR A 326 -3.23 11.04 -1.02
N LEU A 327 -4.33 11.11 -1.77
CA LEU A 327 -4.38 10.63 -3.16
C LEU A 327 -3.42 11.42 -4.08
N SER A 328 -3.38 12.75 -3.93
CA SER A 328 -2.50 13.61 -4.72
C SER A 328 -1.04 13.37 -4.37
N LEU A 329 -0.72 13.17 -3.09
CA LEU A 329 0.62 12.85 -2.62
C LEU A 329 1.10 11.49 -3.15
N LEU A 330 0.29 10.43 -3.04
CA LEU A 330 0.59 9.11 -3.60
C LEU A 330 0.78 9.17 -5.11
N PHE A 331 -0.07 9.92 -5.83
CA PHE A 331 0.08 10.12 -7.27
C PHE A 331 1.41 10.80 -7.63
N GLY A 332 1.77 11.90 -6.96
CA GLY A 332 3.02 12.60 -7.19
C GLY A 332 4.26 11.74 -6.94
N MET A 333 4.24 10.91 -5.89
CA MET A 333 5.31 9.96 -5.62
C MET A 333 5.46 8.90 -6.73
N MET A 334 4.35 8.33 -7.20
CA MET A 334 4.38 7.33 -8.28
C MET A 334 4.90 7.93 -9.60
N VAL A 335 4.60 9.19 -9.89
CA VAL A 335 5.17 9.90 -11.04
C VAL A 335 6.68 10.10 -10.88
N MET A 336 7.15 10.56 -9.72
CA MET A 336 8.59 10.73 -9.46
C MET A 336 9.36 9.40 -9.62
N VAL A 337 8.80 8.33 -9.09
CA VAL A 337 9.33 6.97 -9.21
C VAL A 337 9.45 6.54 -10.67
N GLY A 338 8.42 6.79 -11.49
CA GLY A 338 8.45 6.49 -12.93
C GLY A 338 9.60 7.23 -13.63
N ILE A 339 9.78 8.52 -13.35
CA ILE A 339 10.86 9.33 -13.90
C ILE A 339 12.23 8.80 -13.47
N PHE A 340 12.41 8.46 -12.19
CA PHE A 340 13.68 7.90 -11.71
C PHE A 340 14.00 6.55 -12.34
N SER A 341 12.98 5.70 -12.56
CA SER A 341 13.16 4.42 -13.23
C SER A 341 13.66 4.57 -14.67
N GLU A 342 13.12 5.52 -15.43
CA GLU A 342 13.54 5.74 -16.83
C GLU A 342 14.89 6.48 -16.94
N SER A 343 15.26 7.27 -15.94
CA SER A 343 16.50 8.05 -15.96
C SER A 343 17.80 7.24 -15.80
N GLY A 344 17.70 5.94 -15.45
CA GLY A 344 18.87 5.12 -15.10
C GLY A 344 19.53 5.50 -13.77
N PHE A 345 18.84 6.28 -12.92
CA PHE A 345 19.34 6.72 -11.62
C PHE A 345 19.80 5.54 -10.74
N PHE A 346 19.03 4.45 -10.73
CA PHE A 346 19.32 3.26 -9.93
C PHE A 346 20.61 2.54 -10.38
N ASP A 347 20.87 2.47 -11.68
CA ASP A 347 22.12 1.93 -12.22
C ASP A 347 23.31 2.80 -11.83
N TRP A 348 23.15 4.12 -11.91
CA TRP A 348 24.17 5.07 -11.49
C TRP A 348 24.51 4.95 -10.00
N VAL A 349 23.49 4.81 -9.13
CA VAL A 349 23.69 4.60 -7.69
C VAL A 349 24.47 3.31 -7.41
N ALA A 350 24.16 2.22 -8.12
CA ALA A 350 24.89 0.95 -7.93
C ALA A 350 26.36 1.06 -8.35
N VAL A 351 26.65 1.73 -9.47
CA VAL A 351 28.04 1.99 -9.90
C VAL A 351 28.76 2.90 -8.90
N LEU A 352 28.07 3.91 -8.36
CA LEU A 352 28.62 4.81 -7.35
C LEU A 352 28.95 4.05 -6.06
N ALA A 353 28.02 3.21 -5.58
CA ALA A 353 28.23 2.34 -4.41
C ALA A 353 29.43 1.41 -4.62
N PHE A 354 29.56 0.83 -5.82
CA PHE A 354 30.70 -0.02 -6.18
C PHE A 354 32.04 0.72 -6.14
N ARG A 355 32.10 1.94 -6.71
CA ARG A 355 33.31 2.78 -6.69
C ARG A 355 33.71 3.16 -5.26
N LEU A 356 32.73 3.53 -4.43
CA LEU A 356 32.94 3.90 -3.03
C LEU A 356 33.39 2.71 -2.16
N ALA A 357 32.94 1.50 -2.48
CA ALA A 357 33.30 0.29 -1.76
C ALA A 357 34.77 -0.12 -1.91
N LYS A 358 35.48 0.35 -2.96
CA LYS A 358 36.90 0.08 -3.22
C LYS A 358 37.29 -1.41 -3.08
N GLY A 359 36.42 -2.31 -3.56
CA GLY A 359 36.63 -3.76 -3.53
C GLY A 359 36.33 -4.46 -2.21
N ARG A 360 35.85 -3.76 -1.18
CA ARG A 360 35.43 -4.38 0.08
C ARG A 360 33.95 -4.77 0.03
N THR A 361 33.67 -6.06 0.03
CA THR A 361 32.30 -6.63 -0.01
C THR A 361 31.38 -6.03 1.05
N MET A 362 31.84 -5.95 2.30
CA MET A 362 31.02 -5.37 3.39
C MET A 362 30.71 -3.89 3.21
N ALA A 363 31.66 -3.12 2.65
CA ALA A 363 31.42 -1.71 2.38
C ALA A 363 30.38 -1.56 1.28
N LEU A 364 30.43 -2.41 0.25
CA LEU A 364 29.45 -2.41 -0.83
C LEU A 364 28.03 -2.72 -0.34
N VAL A 365 27.89 -3.81 0.41
CA VAL A 365 26.60 -4.24 0.97
C VAL A 365 26.01 -3.13 1.85
N THR A 366 26.84 -2.53 2.71
CA THR A 366 26.41 -1.43 3.59
C THR A 366 25.97 -0.21 2.77
N LEU A 367 26.72 0.17 1.74
CA LEU A 367 26.40 1.31 0.90
C LEU A 367 25.09 1.11 0.13
N LEU A 368 24.87 -0.06 -0.47
CA LEU A 368 23.63 -0.37 -1.19
C LEU A 368 22.42 -0.37 -0.26
N CYS A 369 22.57 -0.92 0.95
CA CYS A 369 21.53 -0.89 1.97
C CYS A 369 21.23 0.54 2.43
N LEU A 370 22.27 1.36 2.65
CA LEU A 370 22.11 2.77 3.03
C LEU A 370 21.44 3.57 1.92
N PHE A 371 21.84 3.37 0.67
CA PHE A 371 21.19 4.01 -0.48
C PHE A 371 19.71 3.61 -0.58
N ALA A 372 19.40 2.32 -0.41
CA ALA A 372 18.01 1.85 -0.38
C ALA A 372 17.21 2.50 0.76
N ALA A 373 17.77 2.61 1.96
CA ALA A 373 17.13 3.29 3.08
C ALA A 373 16.87 4.78 2.80
N VAL A 374 17.88 5.50 2.28
CA VAL A 374 17.75 6.94 1.98
C VAL A 374 16.74 7.18 0.85
N ILE A 375 16.80 6.39 -0.22
CA ILE A 375 15.85 6.52 -1.35
C ILE A 375 14.43 6.17 -0.88
N SER A 376 14.28 5.09 -0.10
CA SER A 376 12.99 4.68 0.43
C SER A 376 12.40 5.67 1.45
N ALA A 377 13.21 6.58 2.01
CA ALA A 377 12.68 7.68 2.82
C ALA A 377 11.93 8.74 2.00
N PHE A 378 12.08 8.75 0.66
CA PHE A 378 11.37 9.67 -0.23
C PHE A 378 10.47 8.96 -1.23
N LEU A 379 10.71 7.67 -1.47
CA LEU A 379 9.97 6.83 -2.42
C LEU A 379 9.34 5.64 -1.70
N ASP A 380 8.24 5.13 -2.26
CA ASP A 380 7.60 3.90 -1.80
C ASP A 380 8.61 2.72 -1.73
N ASN A 381 8.61 2.00 -0.60
CA ASN A 381 9.56 0.93 -0.30
C ASN A 381 9.47 -0.23 -1.29
N VAL A 382 8.26 -0.68 -1.64
CA VAL A 382 8.04 -1.76 -2.60
C VAL A 382 8.65 -1.37 -3.93
N THR A 383 8.41 -0.14 -4.37
CA THR A 383 8.90 0.30 -5.66
C THR A 383 10.42 0.51 -5.67
N THR A 384 10.99 1.05 -4.60
CA THR A 384 12.45 1.20 -4.43
C THR A 384 13.16 -0.14 -4.59
N ILE A 385 12.64 -1.21 -3.97
CA ILE A 385 13.20 -2.55 -4.08
C ILE A 385 13.01 -3.14 -5.47
N LEU A 386 11.85 -2.96 -6.11
CA LEU A 386 11.62 -3.48 -7.46
C LEU A 386 12.59 -2.88 -8.48
N LEU A 387 12.96 -1.61 -8.32
CA LEU A 387 13.92 -0.93 -9.19
C LEU A 387 15.38 -1.27 -8.85
N MET A 388 15.70 -1.39 -7.56
CA MET A 388 17.06 -1.74 -7.13
C MET A 388 17.40 -3.22 -7.30
N ALA A 389 16.43 -4.13 -7.23
CA ALA A 389 16.68 -5.56 -7.20
C ALA A 389 17.37 -6.08 -8.48
N PRO A 390 16.94 -5.74 -9.71
CA PRO A 390 17.63 -6.15 -10.93
C PRO A 390 19.09 -5.68 -10.95
N VAL A 391 19.34 -4.43 -10.56
CA VAL A 391 20.68 -3.82 -10.52
C VAL A 391 21.56 -4.53 -9.49
N THR A 392 20.99 -4.83 -8.33
CA THR A 392 21.67 -5.54 -7.24
C THR A 392 22.00 -6.99 -7.64
N ILE A 393 21.10 -7.68 -8.33
CA ILE A 393 21.35 -9.02 -8.87
C ILE A 393 22.52 -8.99 -9.86
N ARG A 394 22.53 -8.05 -10.81
CA ARG A 394 23.64 -7.89 -11.77
C ARG A 394 24.97 -7.63 -11.09
N LEU A 395 24.97 -6.79 -10.06
CA LEU A 395 26.17 -6.50 -9.29
C LEU A 395 26.67 -7.74 -8.52
N CYS A 396 25.76 -8.52 -7.94
CA CYS A 396 26.08 -9.79 -7.30
C CYS A 396 26.64 -10.83 -8.29
N GLU A 397 26.10 -10.92 -9.51
CA GLU A 397 26.61 -11.82 -10.55
C GLU A 397 28.07 -11.50 -10.90
N VAL A 398 28.42 -10.21 -11.01
CA VAL A 398 29.79 -9.79 -11.34
C VAL A 398 30.75 -10.02 -10.17
N LEU A 399 30.27 -9.80 -8.94
CA LEU A 399 31.07 -9.96 -7.73
C LEU A 399 31.06 -11.38 -7.15
N ARG A 400 30.33 -12.30 -7.80
CA ARG A 400 30.11 -13.68 -7.35
C ARG A 400 29.59 -13.76 -5.91
N LEU A 401 28.69 -12.83 -5.55
CA LEU A 401 27.99 -12.81 -4.26
C LEU A 401 26.63 -13.48 -4.38
N ASP A 402 26.11 -14.06 -3.30
CA ASP A 402 24.75 -14.57 -3.28
C ASP A 402 23.74 -13.40 -3.25
N PRO A 403 22.94 -13.19 -4.32
CA PRO A 403 21.98 -12.09 -4.37
C PRO A 403 20.89 -12.20 -3.32
N ARG A 404 20.56 -13.41 -2.84
CA ARG A 404 19.44 -13.60 -1.90
C ARG A 404 19.65 -12.83 -0.60
N GLN A 405 20.86 -12.89 -0.05
CA GLN A 405 21.17 -12.27 1.24
C GLN A 405 21.25 -10.76 1.13
N LEU A 406 21.82 -10.25 0.04
CA LEU A 406 21.87 -8.83 -0.23
C LEU A 406 20.48 -8.24 -0.44
N LEU A 407 19.61 -8.93 -1.18
CA LEU A 407 18.23 -8.49 -1.39
C LEU A 407 17.43 -8.48 -0.08
N ILE A 408 17.57 -9.51 0.78
CA ILE A 408 16.91 -9.51 2.10
C ILE A 408 17.40 -8.34 2.96
N ALA A 409 18.71 -8.10 2.99
CA ALA A 409 19.28 -6.95 3.70
C ALA A 409 18.73 -5.63 3.13
N GLN A 410 18.72 -5.48 1.81
CA GLN A 410 18.23 -4.28 1.15
C GLN A 410 16.75 -4.02 1.44
N VAL A 411 15.89 -5.06 1.44
CA VAL A 411 14.48 -4.97 1.82
C VAL A 411 14.34 -4.50 3.27
N MET A 412 15.11 -5.08 4.20
CA MET A 412 15.09 -4.66 5.61
C MET A 412 15.45 -3.19 5.77
N PHE A 413 16.54 -2.74 5.12
CA PHE A 413 16.96 -1.34 5.18
C PHE A 413 16.01 -0.40 4.44
N SER A 414 15.39 -0.84 3.34
CA SER A 414 14.34 -0.07 2.66
C SER A 414 13.12 0.12 3.55
N ASN A 415 12.69 -0.90 4.30
CA ASN A 415 11.58 -0.75 5.25
C ASN A 415 11.94 0.20 6.40
N VAL A 416 13.18 0.18 6.89
CA VAL A 416 13.66 1.15 7.88
C VAL A 416 13.68 2.57 7.31
N GLY A 417 14.06 2.73 6.05
CA GLY A 417 14.00 4.00 5.33
C GLY A 417 12.58 4.51 5.09
N GLY A 418 11.67 3.64 4.62
CA GLY A 418 10.28 3.99 4.34
C GLY A 418 9.48 4.37 5.58
N THR A 419 9.79 3.73 6.71
CA THR A 419 9.25 4.12 8.03
C THR A 419 9.86 5.42 8.56
N ALA A 420 10.90 5.95 7.92
CA ALA A 420 11.62 7.10 8.43
C ALA A 420 10.88 8.42 8.25
N THR A 421 10.08 8.52 7.21
CA THR A 421 9.31 9.71 6.86
C THR A 421 7.85 9.36 6.72
N ALA A 422 6.98 10.37 6.79
CA ALA A 422 5.57 10.14 6.49
C ALA A 422 5.32 9.80 5.00
N VAL A 423 6.30 10.05 4.13
CA VAL A 423 6.21 9.87 2.66
C VAL A 423 6.50 8.43 2.24
N GLY A 424 7.46 7.76 2.89
CA GLY A 424 8.07 6.52 2.39
C GLY A 424 7.18 5.27 2.37
N ASP A 425 6.01 5.30 3.01
CA ASP A 425 5.07 4.16 3.06
C ASP A 425 3.61 4.68 3.12
N PRO A 426 2.66 4.14 2.31
CA PRO A 426 1.27 4.60 2.32
C PRO A 426 0.57 4.67 3.68
N PRO A 427 0.78 3.74 4.65
CA PRO A 427 0.20 3.85 5.99
C PRO A 427 0.66 5.10 6.75
N ASN A 428 1.93 5.52 6.57
CA ASN A 428 2.45 6.71 7.25
C ASN A 428 1.83 7.98 6.69
N VAL A 429 1.60 8.02 5.37
CA VAL A 429 0.90 9.14 4.71
C VAL A 429 -0.49 9.29 5.29
N ILE A 430 -1.25 8.20 5.40
CA ILE A 430 -2.63 8.19 5.93
C ILE A 430 -2.69 8.71 7.38
N ILE A 431 -1.67 8.40 8.20
CA ILE A 431 -1.60 8.91 9.58
C ILE A 431 -1.29 10.41 9.59
N ALA A 432 -0.36 10.86 8.74
CA ALA A 432 0.08 12.24 8.69
C ALA A 432 -0.91 13.21 8.04
N SER A 433 -1.78 12.73 7.15
CA SER A 433 -2.84 13.51 6.48
C SER A 433 -4.14 13.60 7.27
N ASN A 434 -4.25 12.89 8.40
CA ASN A 434 -5.46 12.90 9.20
C ASN A 434 -5.63 14.25 9.93
N ALA A 435 -6.73 14.96 9.62
CA ALA A 435 -7.02 16.28 10.16
C ALA A 435 -7.15 16.31 11.69
N GLU A 436 -7.77 15.31 12.31
CA GLU A 436 -7.94 15.26 13.77
C GLU A 436 -6.59 15.08 14.48
N LEU A 437 -5.70 14.29 13.89
CA LEU A 437 -4.34 14.11 14.41
C LEU A 437 -3.49 15.37 14.20
N ALA A 438 -3.67 16.07 13.08
CA ALA A 438 -3.00 17.34 12.83
C ALA A 438 -3.40 18.42 13.87
N GLU A 439 -4.69 18.50 14.22
CA GLU A 439 -5.20 19.39 15.28
C GLU A 439 -4.63 19.04 16.67
N GLN A 440 -4.37 17.76 16.94
CA GLN A 440 -3.70 17.29 18.15
C GLN A 440 -2.17 17.51 18.13
N GLY A 441 -1.63 18.12 17.08
CA GLY A 441 -0.22 18.46 16.93
C GLY A 441 0.63 17.41 16.21
N VAL A 442 0.03 16.35 15.65
CA VAL A 442 0.73 15.35 14.81
C VAL A 442 0.85 15.89 13.38
N THR A 443 1.74 16.84 13.18
CA THR A 443 2.11 17.33 11.84
C THR A 443 3.19 16.43 11.23
N PHE A 444 3.38 16.53 9.91
CA PHE A 444 4.45 15.83 9.16
C PHE A 444 5.81 15.84 9.88
N THR A 445 6.21 17.02 10.35
CA THR A 445 7.48 17.23 11.06
C THR A 445 7.49 16.54 12.41
N ASN A 446 6.42 16.69 13.20
CA ASN A 446 6.33 16.07 14.52
C ASN A 446 6.28 14.53 14.43
N PHE A 447 5.55 13.98 13.45
CA PHE A 447 5.57 12.55 13.14
C PHE A 447 6.99 12.05 12.87
N THR A 448 7.71 12.72 11.97
CA THR A 448 9.08 12.34 11.59
C THR A 448 10.04 12.42 12.79
N VAL A 449 9.93 13.47 13.60
CA VAL A 449 10.77 13.66 14.81
C VAL A 449 10.50 12.57 15.84
N HIS A 450 9.23 12.24 16.11
CA HIS A 450 8.88 11.18 17.06
C HIS A 450 9.35 9.79 16.58
N MET A 451 9.27 9.53 15.28
CA MET A 451 9.74 8.27 14.69
C MET A 451 11.28 8.16 14.69
N THR A 452 12.01 9.28 14.66
CA THR A 452 13.50 9.33 14.54
C THR A 452 14.20 8.44 15.58
N LEU A 453 13.75 8.46 16.84
CA LEU A 453 14.35 7.63 17.90
C LEU A 453 14.19 6.13 17.63
N GLY A 454 13.01 5.71 17.17
CA GLY A 454 12.73 4.32 16.79
C GLY A 454 13.54 3.88 15.57
N ILE A 455 13.66 4.76 14.58
CA ILE A 455 14.46 4.52 13.36
C ILE A 455 15.93 4.34 13.70
N VAL A 456 16.49 5.19 14.57
CA VAL A 456 17.89 5.05 15.00
C VAL A 456 18.10 3.71 15.68
N PHE A 457 17.22 3.31 16.60
CA PHE A 457 17.30 2.02 17.29
C PHE A 457 17.24 0.84 16.31
N ILE A 458 16.26 0.84 15.39
CA ILE A 458 16.08 -0.26 14.44
C ILE A 458 17.18 -0.27 13.37
N THR A 459 17.73 0.88 12.99
CA THR A 459 18.89 0.96 12.07
C THR A 459 20.12 0.32 12.71
N VAL A 460 20.38 0.59 13.99
CA VAL A 460 21.48 -0.05 14.74
C VAL A 460 21.25 -1.55 14.84
N ALA A 461 20.03 -1.99 15.16
CA ALA A 461 19.69 -3.41 15.23
C ALA A 461 19.81 -4.11 13.87
N ALA A 462 19.32 -3.50 12.79
CA ALA A 462 19.41 -4.00 11.42
C ALA A 462 20.87 -4.08 10.94
N TYR A 463 21.69 -3.07 11.27
CA TYR A 463 23.12 -3.08 10.97
C TYR A 463 23.87 -4.14 11.78
N ALA A 464 23.53 -4.34 13.06
CA ALA A 464 24.09 -5.41 13.87
C ALA A 464 23.74 -6.80 13.31
N LEU A 465 22.49 -6.99 12.88
CA LEU A 465 22.04 -8.22 12.24
C LEU A 465 22.78 -8.45 10.91
N LEU A 466 22.88 -7.42 10.07
CA LEU A 466 23.65 -7.45 8.82
C LEU A 466 25.09 -7.88 9.10
N ARG A 467 25.73 -7.27 10.09
CA ARG A 467 27.09 -7.60 10.50
C ARG A 467 27.22 -9.04 10.97
N LEU A 468 26.25 -9.56 11.71
CA LEU A 468 26.27 -10.93 12.23
C LEU A 468 26.08 -11.98 11.12
N VAL A 469 25.17 -11.72 10.18
CA VAL A 469 24.92 -12.60 9.02
C VAL A 469 26.16 -12.67 8.14
N TYR A 470 26.73 -11.52 7.79
CA TYR A 470 27.90 -11.45 6.93
C TYR A 470 29.21 -11.84 7.64
N TRP A 471 29.31 -11.71 8.96
CA TRP A 471 30.44 -12.23 9.74
C TRP A 471 30.54 -13.76 9.64
N ARG A 472 29.40 -14.47 9.65
CA ARG A 472 29.38 -15.92 9.41
C ARG A 472 29.85 -16.26 7.99
N GLN A 473 29.55 -15.41 7.01
CA GLN A 473 30.04 -15.59 5.66
C GLN A 473 31.51 -15.27 5.49
N ASP A 474 32.10 -14.25 6.14
CA ASP A 474 33.56 -14.04 6.08
C ASP A 474 34.34 -15.27 6.60
N LEU A 475 33.73 -16.06 7.50
CA LEU A 475 34.26 -17.34 7.96
C LEU A 475 34.11 -18.47 6.92
N GLU A 476 33.13 -18.40 6.02
CA GLU A 476 32.87 -19.37 4.94
C GLU A 476 33.46 -18.95 3.57
N SER A 477 33.62 -17.65 3.30
CA SER A 477 34.04 -17.05 2.02
C SER A 477 35.55 -17.04 1.83
N ASN A 478 36.30 -17.64 2.74
CA ASN A 478 37.69 -18.00 2.48
C ASN A 478 37.79 -19.21 1.51
N GLU A 479 36.66 -19.65 0.95
CA GLU A 479 36.58 -20.73 -0.03
C GLU A 479 36.11 -20.20 -1.39
N ASP A 480 36.89 -20.53 -2.42
CA ASP A 480 36.65 -20.14 -3.82
C ASP A 480 35.21 -20.48 -4.27
N PRO A 481 34.47 -19.60 -4.97
CA PRO A 481 33.13 -19.88 -5.49
C PRO A 481 33.04 -21.17 -6.32
N VAL A 482 34.10 -21.58 -7.01
CA VAL A 482 34.14 -22.87 -7.71
C VAL A 482 34.20 -24.04 -6.72
N ALA A 483 34.90 -23.86 -5.59
CA ALA A 483 34.95 -24.83 -4.50
C ALA A 483 33.61 -24.92 -3.73
N ALA A 484 32.80 -23.88 -3.74
CA ALA A 484 31.43 -23.89 -3.19
C ALA A 484 30.46 -24.66 -4.12
N GLU A 485 30.53 -24.46 -5.43
CA GLU A 485 29.68 -25.15 -6.41
C GLU A 485 29.94 -26.67 -6.42
N ILE A 486 31.21 -27.08 -6.46
CA ILE A 486 31.58 -28.51 -6.40
C ILE A 486 31.06 -29.15 -5.10
N ARG A 487 31.05 -28.42 -3.98
CA ARG A 487 30.51 -28.91 -2.71
C ARG A 487 29.00 -29.07 -2.73
N ARG A 488 28.29 -28.13 -3.36
CA ARG A 488 26.84 -28.20 -3.55
C ARG A 488 26.47 -29.42 -4.39
N GLU A 489 27.24 -29.68 -5.44
CA GLU A 489 27.11 -30.86 -6.29
C GLU A 489 27.33 -32.14 -5.46
N VAL A 490 28.43 -32.23 -4.69
CA VAL A 490 28.70 -33.35 -3.77
C VAL A 490 27.55 -33.60 -2.81
N GLU A 491 26.98 -32.55 -2.22
CA GLU A 491 25.88 -32.66 -1.26
C GLU A 491 24.59 -33.19 -1.90
N VAL A 492 24.29 -32.80 -3.14
CA VAL A 492 23.14 -33.35 -3.90
C VAL A 492 23.35 -34.84 -4.17
N TRP A 493 24.52 -35.23 -4.68
CA TRP A 493 24.84 -36.63 -4.92
C TRP A 493 24.84 -37.47 -3.64
N ARG A 494 25.29 -36.88 -2.52
CA ARG A 494 25.29 -37.50 -1.19
C ARG A 494 23.89 -37.75 -0.69
N ARG A 495 22.97 -36.79 -0.81
CA ARG A 495 21.54 -36.98 -0.48
C ARG A 495 20.89 -38.06 -1.31
N THR A 496 21.20 -38.12 -2.60
CA THR A 496 20.71 -39.18 -3.49
C THR A 496 21.25 -40.55 -3.09
N ALA A 497 22.53 -40.65 -2.73
CA ALA A 497 23.16 -41.92 -2.30
C ALA A 497 22.65 -42.44 -0.95
N TYR A 498 22.25 -41.54 -0.04
CA TYR A 498 21.70 -41.90 1.28
C TYR A 498 20.16 -42.00 1.30
N GLY A 499 19.47 -41.53 0.26
CA GLY A 499 18.01 -41.47 0.20
C GLY A 499 17.30 -42.82 0.01
N PHE A 500 18.02 -43.88 -0.35
CA PHE A 500 17.44 -45.22 -0.53
C PHE A 500 18.28 -46.31 0.16
N ALA A 501 17.59 -47.23 0.85
CA ALA A 501 18.20 -48.41 1.45
C ALA A 501 18.46 -49.47 0.37
N VAL A 502 19.62 -50.12 0.42
CA VAL A 502 19.99 -51.17 -0.55
C VAL A 502 19.28 -52.46 -0.16
N THR A 503 18.34 -52.90 -1.00
CA THR A 503 17.60 -54.16 -0.80
C THR A 503 17.84 -55.16 -1.92
N THR A 504 18.32 -54.70 -3.09
CA THR A 504 18.64 -55.56 -4.25
C THR A 504 20.06 -55.36 -4.77
N SER A 505 20.57 -56.36 -5.50
CA SER A 505 21.89 -56.34 -6.17
C SER A 505 22.06 -55.14 -7.11
N GLU A 506 21.01 -54.79 -7.85
CA GLU A 506 21.03 -53.66 -8.80
C GLU A 506 21.12 -52.30 -8.07
N GLN A 507 20.39 -52.15 -6.96
CA GLN A 507 20.48 -50.96 -6.12
C GLN A 507 21.87 -50.80 -5.47
N ALA A 508 22.54 -51.92 -5.15
CA ALA A 508 23.92 -51.90 -4.65
C ALA A 508 24.89 -51.36 -5.72
N ALA A 509 24.73 -51.78 -6.99
CA ALA A 509 25.53 -51.29 -8.10
C ALA A 509 25.33 -49.79 -8.37
N VAL A 510 24.08 -49.31 -8.32
CA VAL A 510 23.77 -47.88 -8.46
C VAL A 510 24.37 -47.06 -7.31
N LYS A 511 24.29 -47.55 -6.07
CA LYS A 511 24.90 -46.87 -4.92
C LYS A 511 26.42 -46.79 -5.04
N ALA A 512 27.08 -47.83 -5.55
CA ALA A 512 28.51 -47.82 -5.81
C ALA A 512 28.91 -46.77 -6.88
N LEU A 513 28.10 -46.61 -7.95
CA LEU A 513 28.31 -45.56 -8.95
C LEU A 513 28.16 -44.16 -8.38
N LEU A 514 27.14 -43.92 -7.54
CA LEU A 514 26.94 -42.63 -6.85
C LEU A 514 28.11 -42.31 -5.91
N GLN A 515 28.60 -43.31 -5.17
CA GLN A 515 29.78 -43.15 -4.30
C GLN A 515 31.06 -42.87 -5.09
N ALA A 516 31.26 -43.52 -6.24
CA ALA A 516 32.38 -43.22 -7.13
C ALA A 516 32.33 -41.77 -7.64
N LYS A 517 31.13 -41.28 -7.98
CA LYS A 517 30.95 -39.88 -8.43
C LYS A 517 31.23 -38.86 -7.33
N ILE A 518 30.81 -39.15 -6.09
CA ILE A 518 31.13 -38.33 -4.92
C ILE A 518 32.65 -38.24 -4.72
N CYS A 519 33.36 -39.38 -4.81
CA CYS A 519 34.81 -39.43 -4.66
C CYS A 519 35.55 -38.62 -5.74
N GLU A 520 35.08 -38.69 -7.00
CA GLU A 520 35.62 -37.89 -8.11
C GLU A 520 35.46 -36.37 -7.87
N LEU A 521 34.28 -35.95 -7.41
CA LEU A 521 34.00 -34.54 -7.13
C LEU A 521 34.79 -34.02 -5.91
N GLU A 522 34.94 -34.82 -4.86
CA GLU A 522 35.80 -34.50 -3.70
C GLU A 522 37.27 -34.37 -4.11
N HIS A 523 37.75 -35.21 -5.05
CA HIS A 523 39.10 -35.07 -5.60
C HIS A 523 39.27 -33.77 -6.41
N ARG A 524 38.30 -33.41 -7.26
CA ARG A 524 38.31 -32.14 -8.01
C ARG A 524 38.32 -30.93 -7.08
N LEU A 525 37.58 -30.97 -5.98
CA LEU A 525 37.56 -29.93 -4.95
C LEU A 525 38.95 -29.75 -4.31
N ALA A 526 39.61 -30.85 -3.98
CA ALA A 526 40.95 -30.84 -3.38
C ALA A 526 41.99 -30.22 -4.32
N VAL A 527 41.96 -30.58 -5.61
CA VAL A 527 42.85 -30.01 -6.63
C VAL A 527 42.60 -28.51 -6.82
N HIS A 528 41.33 -28.09 -6.78
CA HIS A 528 40.98 -26.69 -6.98
C HIS A 528 41.43 -25.79 -5.83
N ARG A 529 41.30 -26.24 -4.57
CA ARG A 529 41.83 -25.53 -3.39
C ARG A 529 43.33 -25.24 -3.47
N VAL A 530 44.11 -26.10 -4.12
CA VAL A 530 45.57 -25.92 -4.30
C VAL A 530 45.90 -24.89 -5.40
N THR A 531 44.99 -24.67 -6.35
CA THR A 531 45.20 -23.77 -7.51
C THR A 531 44.62 -22.37 -7.29
N ALA A 532 43.62 -22.22 -6.42
CA ALA A 532 42.94 -20.96 -6.12
C ALA A 532 43.79 -19.94 -5.33
N THR A 533 44.90 -20.33 -4.71
CA THR A 533 45.79 -19.42 -3.95
C THR A 533 46.60 -18.45 -4.82
N ALA A 534 46.29 -18.33 -6.12
CA ALA A 534 46.91 -17.41 -7.07
C ALA A 534 45.88 -16.40 -7.62
N ASP A 535 45.66 -15.30 -6.90
CA ASP A 535 44.59 -14.33 -7.14
C ASP A 535 44.63 -13.58 -8.49
N LYS A 536 43.45 -13.24 -9.02
CA LYS A 536 43.25 -12.30 -10.13
C LYS A 536 43.05 -10.85 -9.61
N PRO A 537 43.65 -9.82 -10.25
CA PRO A 537 43.63 -8.46 -9.74
C PRO A 537 42.32 -7.69 -10.01
N PHE A 538 41.85 -7.00 -8.96
CA PHE A 538 40.67 -6.12 -8.86
C PHE A 538 40.45 -5.13 -10.04
N GLU A 539 41.52 -4.66 -10.68
CA GLU A 539 41.43 -3.69 -11.77
C GLU A 539 40.76 -4.24 -13.04
N GLN A 540 40.86 -5.54 -13.30
CA GLN A 540 40.22 -6.16 -14.46
C GLN A 540 38.69 -6.22 -14.31
N THR A 541 38.19 -6.48 -13.10
CA THR A 541 36.76 -6.52 -12.79
C THR A 541 36.12 -5.13 -12.90
N LEU A 542 36.86 -4.07 -12.52
CA LEU A 542 36.40 -2.68 -12.65
C LEU A 542 36.27 -2.25 -14.12
N ALA A 543 37.20 -2.68 -14.99
CA ALA A 543 37.18 -2.37 -16.41
C ALA A 543 36.02 -3.06 -17.15
N GLU A 544 35.71 -4.31 -16.83
CA GLU A 544 34.58 -5.05 -17.43
C GLU A 544 33.21 -4.42 -17.09
N LEU A 545 33.06 -3.91 -15.86
CA LEU A 545 31.84 -3.21 -15.43
C LEU A 545 31.65 -1.88 -16.17
N GLN A 546 32.73 -1.11 -16.35
CA GLN A 546 32.68 0.16 -17.08
C GLN A 546 32.40 -0.05 -18.58
N GLN A 547 32.92 -1.13 -19.16
CA GLN A 547 32.72 -1.44 -20.57
C GLN A 547 31.29 -1.90 -20.87
N LYS A 548 30.62 -2.56 -19.92
CA LYS A 548 29.21 -2.97 -20.05
C LYS A 548 28.21 -1.87 -19.69
N ALA A 549 28.54 -0.98 -18.76
CA ALA A 549 27.68 0.17 -18.42
C ALA A 549 27.73 1.29 -19.48
N GLY A 550 28.70 1.25 -20.41
CA GLY A 550 28.90 2.25 -21.45
C GLY A 550 28.40 1.87 -22.85
N SER A 551 27.72 0.74 -23.03
CA SER A 551 27.06 0.43 -24.31
C SER A 551 25.61 0.93 -24.29
N PRO A 552 25.24 1.95 -25.09
CA PRO A 552 23.86 2.39 -25.25
C PRO A 552 22.96 1.31 -25.87
#